data_AF-A0A1G9XKY4-F1
#
_entry.id   AF-A0A1G9XKY4-F1
#
_cell.length_a   1.000
_cell.length_b   1.000
_cell.length_c   1.000
_cell.angle_alpha   90.00
_cell.angle_beta   90.00
_cell.angle_gamma   90.00
#
_symmetry.space_group_name_H-M   'P 1'
#
loop_
_entity.id
_entity.type
_entity.pdbx_description
1 polymer ?
#
loop_
_entity_poly.entity_id
_entity_poly.type
_entity_poly.pdbx_seq_one_letter_code
_entity_poly.pdbx_strand_id
1 'polypeptide(L)'
;MDYIWIGVGIAALWILNKFVLAPVRHLVFNVIIGLIALYFINQFGGAMGLHYVPITWITGIIIGIFGLPGVAVLTLYFTFF
;
A
#
# COMPACT_ATOMS: atom_id res chain seq x y z
N MET A 1 -36.98 10.50 21.25
CA MET A 1 -36.12 9.40 21.74
C MET A 1 -35.46 8.65 20.58
N ASP A 2 -36.16 8.42 19.46
CA ASP A 2 -35.59 7.71 18.30
C ASP A 2 -34.48 8.48 17.54
N TYR A 3 -34.59 9.81 17.47
CA TYR A 3 -33.59 10.66 16.80
C TYR A 3 -32.20 10.62 17.46
N ILE A 4 -32.14 10.34 18.77
CA ILE A 4 -30.87 10.24 19.51
C ILE A 4 -30.11 8.97 19.07
N TRP A 5 -30.82 7.86 18.90
CA TRP A 5 -30.23 6.60 18.44
C TRP A 5 -29.77 6.66 16.98
N ILE A 6 -30.47 7.41 16.13
CA ILE A 6 -30.03 7.71 14.76
C ILE A 6 -28.71 8.51 14.79
N GLY A 7 -28.61 9.52 15.66
CA GLY A 7 -27.38 10.29 15.85
C GLY A 7 -26.19 9.44 16.30
N VAL A 8 -26.42 8.53 17.26
CA VAL A 8 -25.40 7.56 17.72
C VAL A 8 -24.97 6.62 16.60
N GLY A 9 -25.92 6.13 15.78
CA GLY A 9 -25.61 5.30 14.62
C GLY A 9 -24.75 6.00 13.57
N ILE A 10 -25.05 7.26 13.26
CA ILE A 10 -24.26 8.08 12.32
C ILE A 10 -22.84 8.30 12.88
N ALA A 11 -22.71 8.61 14.18
CA ALA A 11 -21.41 8.78 14.82
C ALA A 11 -20.57 7.49 14.78
N ALA A 12 -21.17 6.34 15.04
CA ALA A 12 -20.49 5.04 14.95
C ALA A 12 -20.03 4.71 13.52
N LEU A 13 -20.88 4.95 12.52
CA LEU A 13 -20.53 4.77 11.11
C LEU A 13 -19.41 5.71 10.67
N TRP A 14 -19.42 6.96 11.16
CA TRP A 14 -18.37 7.93 10.88
C TRP A 14 -17.01 7.49 11.45
N ILE A 15 -17.00 7.00 12.70
CA ILE A 15 -15.80 6.44 13.35
C ILE A 15 -15.29 5.24 12.56
N LEU A 16 -16.16 4.28 12.24
CA LEU A 16 -15.77 3.08 11.47
C LEU A 16 -15.16 3.46 10.11
N ASN A 17 -15.77 4.41 9.40
CA ASN A 17 -15.25 4.87 8.12
C ASN A 17 -13.86 5.51 8.28
N LYS A 18 -13.72 6.41 9.24
CA LYS A 18 -12.46 7.15 9.45
C LYS A 18 -11.32 6.26 9.94
N PHE A 19 -11.59 5.27 10.79
CA PHE A 19 -10.55 4.42 11.37
C PHE A 19 -10.26 3.15 10.57
N VAL A 20 -11.21 2.63 9.79
CA VAL A 20 -11.01 1.39 9.02
C VAL A 20 -10.96 1.66 7.52
N LEU A 21 -11.98 2.31 6.96
CA LEU A 21 -12.04 2.49 5.50
C LEU A 21 -11.01 3.49 4.98
N ALA A 22 -10.71 4.56 5.71
CA ALA A 22 -9.70 5.54 5.31
C ALA A 22 -8.28 4.92 5.21
N PRO A 23 -7.74 4.23 6.24
CA PRO A 23 -6.42 3.61 6.12
C PRO A 23 -6.39 2.48 5.09
N VAL A 24 -7.47 1.69 4.96
CA VAL A 24 -7.55 0.64 3.92
C VAL A 24 -7.49 1.26 2.52
N ARG A 25 -8.18 2.38 2.29
CA ARG A 25 -8.12 3.08 1.00
C ARG A 25 -6.70 3.55 0.69
N HIS A 26 -6.01 4.15 1.64
CA HIS A 26 -4.61 4.54 1.49
C HIS A 26 -3.70 3.35 1.21
N LEU A 27 -3.91 2.24 1.91
CA LEU A 27 -3.15 1.00 1.72
C LEU A 27 -3.33 0.46 0.29
N VAL A 28 -4.57 0.40 -0.21
CA VAL A 28 -4.86 -0.06 -1.57
C VAL A 28 -4.18 0.83 -2.62
N PHE A 29 -4.23 2.15 -2.47
CA PHE A 29 -3.52 3.07 -3.36
C PHE A 29 -2.00 2.85 -3.32
N ASN A 30 -1.43 2.68 -2.13
CA ASN A 30 0.00 2.40 -1.95
C ASN A 30 0.41 1.09 -2.61
N VAL A 31 -0.40 0.02 -2.45
CA VAL A 31 -0.17 -1.27 -3.10
C VAL A 31 -0.21 -1.12 -4.62
N ILE A 32 -1.25 -0.50 -5.18
CA ILE A 32 -1.41 -0.36 -6.64
C ILE A 32 -0.24 0.44 -7.23
N ILE A 33 0.03 1.62 -6.68
CA ILE A 33 1.10 2.49 -7.16
C ILE A 33 2.45 1.78 -7.03
N GLY A 34 2.69 1.10 -5.91
CA GLY A 34 3.94 0.45 -5.68
C GLY A 34 4.15 -0.80 -6.53
N LEU A 35 3.11 -1.59 -6.80
CA LEU A 35 3.18 -2.70 -7.75
C LEU A 35 3.43 -2.22 -9.18
N ILE A 36 2.80 -1.11 -9.59
CA ILE A 36 3.06 -0.48 -10.89
C ILE A 36 4.53 -0.05 -10.95
N ALA A 37 5.02 0.67 -9.95
CA ALA A 37 6.42 1.10 -9.89
C ALA A 37 7.39 -0.08 -9.94
N LEU A 38 7.13 -1.15 -9.17
CA LEU A 38 7.94 -2.36 -9.15
C LEU A 38 7.92 -3.08 -10.50
N TYR A 39 6.79 -3.09 -11.20
CA TYR A 39 6.71 -3.63 -12.56
C TYR A 39 7.63 -2.87 -13.52
N PHE A 40 7.60 -1.53 -13.49
CA PHE A 40 8.50 -0.70 -14.31
C PHE A 40 9.97 -0.95 -13.95
N ILE A 41 10.30 -1.01 -12.67
CA ILE A 41 11.66 -1.30 -12.20
C ILE A 41 12.10 -2.69 -12.67
N ASN A 42 11.25 -3.71 -12.57
CA ASN A 42 11.62 -5.05 -13.01
C ASN A 42 11.75 -5.15 -14.54
N GLN A 43 10.96 -4.38 -15.30
CA GLN A 43 10.99 -4.40 -16.76
C GLN A 43 12.17 -3.61 -17.35
N PHE A 44 12.47 -2.44 -16.79
CA PHE A 44 13.47 -1.50 -17.34
C PHE A 44 14.74 -1.39 -16.49
N GLY A 45 14.66 -1.72 -15.20
CA GLY A 45 15.75 -1.55 -14.25
C GLY A 45 16.97 -2.42 -14.57
N GLY A 46 16.80 -3.56 -15.24
CA GLY A 46 17.92 -4.36 -15.72
C GLY A 46 18.88 -3.57 -16.63
N ALA A 47 18.38 -2.63 -17.43
CA ALA A 47 19.21 -1.76 -18.26
C ALA A 47 20.00 -0.71 -17.44
N MET A 48 19.57 -0.45 -16.20
CA MET A 48 20.19 0.47 -15.25
C MET A 48 21.01 -0.27 -14.16
N GLY A 49 21.15 -1.59 -14.25
CA GLY A 49 21.84 -2.40 -13.25
C GLY A 49 21.02 -2.73 -11.99
N LEU A 50 19.70 -2.49 -12.00
CA LEU A 50 18.80 -2.91 -10.92
C LEU A 50 18.42 -4.38 -11.11
N HIS A 51 18.41 -5.12 -9.99
CA HIS A 51 18.02 -6.53 -10.01
C HIS A 51 16.51 -6.72 -9.89
N TYR A 52 16.06 -7.88 -10.36
CA TYR A 52 14.67 -8.30 -10.30
C TYR A 52 14.20 -8.49 -8.85
N VAL A 53 13.13 -7.78 -8.49
CA VAL A 53 12.46 -7.94 -7.20
C VAL A 53 11.30 -8.93 -7.33
N PRO A 54 11.31 -10.06 -6.59
CA PRO A 54 10.23 -11.04 -6.64
C PRO A 54 8.93 -10.49 -6.03
N ILE A 55 7.82 -10.69 -6.76
CA ILE A 55 6.47 -10.33 -6.31
C ILE A 55 5.91 -11.49 -5.49
N THR A 56 5.90 -11.34 -4.17
CA THR A 56 5.39 -12.31 -3.21
C THR A 56 4.45 -11.60 -2.23
N TRP A 57 3.76 -12.37 -1.38
CA TRP A 57 2.91 -11.78 -0.34
C TRP A 57 3.70 -10.87 0.60
N ILE A 58 4.97 -11.20 0.88
CA ILE A 58 5.84 -10.39 1.75
C ILE A 58 6.16 -9.05 1.10
N THR A 59 6.61 -9.06 -0.16
CA THR A 59 6.94 -7.81 -0.87
C THR A 59 5.69 -6.96 -1.11
N GLY A 60 4.53 -7.57 -1.35
CA GLY A 60 3.25 -6.89 -1.41
C GLY A 60 2.84 -6.20 -0.10
N ILE A 61 3.07 -6.84 1.06
CA ILE A 61 2.78 -6.25 2.38
C ILE A 61 3.69 -5.05 2.64
N ILE A 62 4.99 -5.18 2.37
CA ILE A 62 5.97 -4.08 2.54
C ILE A 62 5.57 -2.88 1.68
N ILE A 63 5.20 -3.12 0.42
CA ILE A 63 4.73 -2.06 -0.48
C ILE A 63 3.38 -1.49 -0.01
N GLY A 64 2.47 -2.31 0.52
CA GLY A 64 1.18 -1.80 1.01
C GLY A 64 1.30 -0.89 2.23
N ILE A 65 2.21 -1.23 3.15
CA ILE A 65 2.47 -0.44 4.36
C ILE A 65 3.25 0.84 4.01
N PHE A 66 4.33 0.72 3.22
CA PHE A 66 5.26 1.82 2.97
C PHE A 66 5.04 2.57 1.66
N GLY A 67 4.24 2.05 0.73
CA GLY A 67 4.02 2.62 -0.60
C GLY A 67 5.28 2.62 -1.47
N LEU A 68 5.48 3.73 -2.19
CA LEU A 68 6.65 3.97 -3.04
C LEU A 68 7.99 3.87 -2.27
N PRO A 69 8.14 4.41 -1.04
CA PRO A 69 9.32 4.14 -0.22
C PRO A 69 9.63 2.65 -0.04
N GLY A 70 8.61 1.81 0.13
CA GLY A 70 8.79 0.36 0.26
C GLY A 70 9.36 -0.27 -1.02
N VAL A 71 8.90 0.19 -2.19
CA VAL A 71 9.42 -0.24 -3.50
C VAL A 71 10.90 0.11 -3.63
N ALA A 72 11.29 1.32 -3.26
CA ALA A 72 12.69 1.76 -3.34
C ALA A 72 13.59 0.90 -2.44
N VAL A 73 13.18 0.65 -1.19
CA VAL A 73 13.93 -0.19 -0.25
C VAL A 73 14.08 -1.61 -0.77
N LEU A 74 13.01 -2.22 -1.28
CA LEU A 74 13.06 -3.57 -1.83
C LEU A 74 13.98 -3.64 -3.05
N THR A 75 13.88 -2.66 -3.95
CA THR A 75 14.73 -2.60 -5.15
C THR A 75 16.20 -2.48 -4.78
N LEU A 76 16.55 -1.61 -3.83
CA LEU A 76 17.92 -1.50 -3.33
C LEU A 76 18.38 -2.80 -2.67
N TYR A 77 17.54 -3.39 -1.81
CA TYR A 77 17.87 -4.64 -1.12
C TYR A 77 18.25 -5.76 -2.09
N PHE A 78 17.38 -6.07 -3.05
CA PHE A 78 17.64 -7.14 -4.03
C PHE A 78 18.75 -6.81 -5.05
N THR A 79 19.10 -5.53 -5.19
CA THR A 79 20.19 -5.10 -6.06
C THR A 79 21.56 -5.23 -5.38
N PHE A 80 21.63 -5.00 -4.06
CA PHE A 80 22.91 -4.99 -3.32
C PHE A 80 23.17 -6.25 -2.47
N PHE A 81 22.15 -7.06 -2.18
CA PHE A 81 22.23 -8.27 -1.37
C PHE A 81 21.64 -9.46 -2.12
#